data_AF-A0A369GQF7-F1
#
_entry.id   AF-A0A369GQF7-F1
#
_cell.length_a   1.000
_cell.length_b   1.000
_cell.length_c   1.000
_cell.angle_alpha   90.00
_cell.angle_beta   90.00
_cell.angle_gamma   90.00
#
_symmetry.space_group_name_H-M   'P 1'
#
loop_
_entity.id
_entity.type
_entity.pdbx_description
1 polymer ?
#
loop_
_entity_poly.entity_id
_entity_poly.type
_entity_poly.pdbx_seq_one_letter_code
_entity_poly.pdbx_strand_id
1 'polypeptide(L)'
;MFFAARNAVRLAALARPSPVFVATTRRHLTNTAARTAGVKFYGGENGDSHAAPPTPSNAGSESHPPVQPLKASVHAALPPTMKSLSLFGKTVVVTGGARGLGNQMARACAEAGAKAVVIFDANAQLGEQAAAELHSQSGVPVAYCTVDVRQAEAIDVAVSDVVDRWGVPDVLVNAAGIADSNIKAEMYDPQMFRRLIDINLTGTFLMSTSVARHMIAAEKPGSIILVASMSGSIVNYPQEQSCYNASKAGVIQFGKSIAAEWAKHKIRVNCISPGYMDTALNRVAALEAQKKVWTSLTPQNRLGGVHELNGLCVYLASDASAFMTGSNLLIDGGYSCW
;
A
#
# COMPACT_ATOMS: atom_id res chain seq x y z
N MET A 1 42.24 -30.88 44.70
CA MET A 1 42.98 -31.50 43.56
C MET A 1 42.73 -30.60 42.34
N PHE A 2 43.58 -29.62 42.04
CA PHE A 2 44.79 -29.71 41.19
C PHE A 2 44.46 -30.27 39.79
N PHE A 3 44.70 -29.62 38.64
CA PHE A 3 45.74 -28.65 38.26
C PHE A 3 45.25 -27.70 37.14
N ALA A 4 45.84 -26.51 37.10
CA ALA A 4 45.74 -25.51 36.04
C ALA A 4 46.73 -25.78 34.90
N ALA A 5 46.45 -25.29 33.68
CA ALA A 5 47.50 -24.91 32.73
C ALA A 5 47.05 -23.71 31.88
N ARG A 6 47.82 -22.64 32.02
CA ARG A 6 47.78 -21.39 31.27
C ARG A 6 48.23 -21.62 29.83
N ASN A 7 47.69 -20.86 28.89
CA ASN A 7 48.48 -20.27 27.82
C ASN A 7 47.92 -18.92 27.39
N ALA A 8 48.75 -17.90 27.56
CA ALA A 8 48.50 -16.52 27.18
C ALA A 8 48.96 -16.32 25.74
N VAL A 9 48.14 -15.68 24.91
CA VAL A 9 48.60 -15.04 23.67
C VAL A 9 48.04 -13.62 23.60
N ARG A 10 49.01 -12.71 23.58
CA ARG A 10 49.06 -11.27 23.39
C ARG A 10 47.82 -10.57 22.77
N LEU A 11 47.36 -9.54 23.49
CA LEU A 11 46.62 -8.40 22.94
C LEU A 11 47.44 -7.72 21.83
N ALA A 12 46.89 -7.68 20.61
CA ALA A 12 47.25 -6.70 19.61
C ALA A 12 46.25 -5.53 19.71
N ALA A 13 46.78 -4.35 20.00
CA ALA A 13 46.03 -3.10 20.03
C ALA A 13 45.50 -2.78 18.63
N LEU A 14 44.18 -2.85 18.44
CA LEU A 14 43.51 -2.27 17.28
C LEU A 14 43.12 -0.82 17.61
N ALA A 15 43.61 0.06 16.75
CA ALA A 15 43.49 1.50 16.82
C ALA A 15 42.03 1.97 16.98
N ARG A 16 41.83 2.97 17.83
CA ARG A 16 40.58 3.73 17.92
C ARG A 16 40.32 4.45 16.60
N PRO A 17 39.14 4.37 15.99
CA PRO A 17 38.79 5.28 14.92
C PRO A 17 38.50 6.66 15.51
N SER A 18 39.19 7.67 14.97
CA SER A 18 38.96 9.10 15.24
C SER A 18 37.51 9.51 14.91
N PRO A 19 36.96 10.52 15.59
CA PRO A 19 35.60 10.98 15.31
C PRO A 19 35.60 11.71 13.98
N VAL A 20 34.92 11.14 12.99
CA VAL A 20 34.59 11.88 11.77
C VAL A 20 33.53 12.91 12.15
N PHE A 21 33.93 14.17 12.07
CA PHE A 21 33.02 15.33 12.08
C PHE A 21 31.94 15.12 11.02
N VAL A 22 30.73 14.76 11.44
CA VAL A 22 29.54 14.88 10.60
C VAL A 22 29.15 16.36 10.66
N ALA A 23 29.66 17.14 9.72
CA ALA A 23 29.21 18.49 9.49
C ALA A 23 27.73 18.45 9.09
N THR A 24 26.89 18.88 10.02
CA THR A 24 25.51 19.30 9.80
C THR A 24 25.42 20.19 8.57
N THR A 25 24.92 19.66 7.47
CA THR A 25 24.33 20.47 6.40
C THR A 25 22.82 20.25 6.47
N ARG A 26 22.15 21.09 7.26
CA ARG A 26 20.74 21.44 7.01
C ARG A 26 20.70 22.06 5.62
N ARG A 27 20.49 21.25 4.58
CA ARG A 27 19.98 21.77 3.32
C ARG A 27 18.53 22.15 3.59
N HIS A 28 18.29 23.43 3.77
CA HIS A 28 16.97 24.02 3.61
C HIS A 28 16.43 23.58 2.24
N LEU A 29 15.42 22.70 2.28
CA LEU A 29 14.49 22.47 1.19
C LEU A 29 13.59 23.71 1.09
N THR A 30 14.16 24.81 0.60
CA THR A 30 13.41 25.98 0.16
C THR A 30 13.76 26.21 -1.29
N ASN A 31 13.17 25.40 -2.16
CA ASN A 31 13.01 25.78 -3.55
C ASN A 31 11.50 25.88 -3.82
N THR A 32 10.96 27.04 -3.47
CA THR A 32 9.54 27.40 -3.54
C THR A 32 9.14 27.91 -4.93
N ALA A 33 9.62 27.27 -6.00
CA ALA A 33 9.33 27.72 -7.36
C ALA A 33 9.40 26.57 -8.39
N ALA A 34 8.42 25.65 -8.32
CA ALA A 34 7.84 24.85 -9.41
C ALA A 34 7.02 23.70 -8.82
N ARG A 35 5.94 24.01 -8.08
CA ARG A 35 5.04 22.98 -7.54
C ARG A 35 3.61 23.37 -7.86
N THR A 36 3.05 22.65 -8.83
CA THR A 36 1.68 22.11 -8.90
C THR A 36 1.34 21.88 -10.37
N ALA A 37 1.59 20.66 -10.86
CA ALA A 37 0.91 20.17 -12.06
C ALA A 37 0.34 18.74 -11.89
N GLY A 38 0.55 18.08 -10.74
CA GLY A 38 0.23 16.65 -10.58
C GLY A 38 -0.72 16.26 -9.44
N VAL A 39 -0.96 17.14 -8.45
CA VAL A 39 -1.83 16.84 -7.29
C VAL A 39 -3.11 17.68 -7.36
N LYS A 40 -4.26 17.01 -7.30
CA LYS A 40 -5.60 17.61 -7.25
C LYS A 40 -6.23 17.35 -5.88
N PHE A 41 -6.79 18.37 -5.25
CA PHE A 41 -7.42 18.25 -3.93
C PHE A 41 -8.94 18.44 -4.03
N TYR A 42 -9.68 17.61 -3.30
CA TYR A 42 -11.13 17.60 -3.21
C TYR A 42 -11.50 17.74 -1.73
N GLY A 43 -12.06 18.89 -1.35
CA GLY A 43 -12.39 19.22 0.04
C GLY A 43 -11.20 19.69 0.90
N GLY A 44 -11.38 20.78 1.65
CA GLY A 44 -10.40 21.35 2.58
C GLY A 44 -10.70 22.82 2.91
N GLU A 45 -10.11 23.33 4.01
CA GLU A 45 -10.39 24.68 4.58
C GLU A 45 -10.08 25.86 3.64
N ASN A 46 -9.30 25.65 2.56
CA ASN A 46 -8.88 26.71 1.64
C ASN A 46 -9.60 26.73 0.27
N GLY A 47 -10.69 25.98 0.09
CA GLY A 47 -11.56 26.16 -1.08
C GLY A 47 -10.89 25.87 -2.44
N ASP A 48 -10.35 24.67 -2.63
CA ASP A 48 -9.78 24.25 -3.92
C ASP A 48 -10.75 23.32 -4.70
N SER A 49 -11.08 23.76 -5.91
CA SER A 49 -11.95 23.19 -6.95
C SER A 49 -13.27 22.53 -6.51
N HIS A 50 -14.37 23.27 -6.68
CA HIS A 50 -15.69 22.70 -6.97
C HIS A 50 -15.71 22.12 -8.40
N ALA A 51 -14.77 21.21 -8.72
CA ALA A 51 -14.90 20.44 -9.95
C ALA A 51 -16.16 19.60 -9.79
N ALA A 52 -17.23 19.99 -10.48
CA ALA A 52 -18.42 19.16 -10.59
C ALA A 52 -17.98 17.75 -10.96
N PRO A 53 -18.50 16.70 -10.30
CA PRO A 53 -18.12 15.34 -10.61
C PRO A 53 -18.24 15.13 -12.13
N PRO A 54 -17.21 14.61 -12.79
CA PRO A 54 -17.27 14.38 -14.23
C PRO A 54 -18.51 13.55 -14.53
N THR A 55 -19.22 13.91 -15.59
CA THR A 55 -20.44 13.20 -16.02
C THR A 55 -20.12 11.71 -16.13
N PRO A 56 -20.91 10.81 -15.51
CA PRO A 56 -20.59 9.39 -15.50
C PRO A 56 -20.47 8.90 -16.95
N SER A 57 -19.25 8.58 -17.37
CA SER A 57 -19.05 7.92 -18.66
C SER A 57 -19.57 6.48 -18.52
N ASN A 58 -20.32 6.01 -19.52
CA ASN A 58 -20.87 4.65 -19.59
C ASN A 58 -19.81 3.52 -19.68
N ALA A 59 -18.56 3.78 -19.30
CA ALA A 59 -17.50 2.79 -19.22
C ALA A 59 -17.60 1.99 -17.92
N GLY A 60 -18.59 1.08 -17.85
CA GLY A 60 -18.62 -0.04 -16.90
C GLY A 60 -18.34 0.30 -15.44
N SER A 61 -18.89 1.41 -14.91
CA SER A 61 -18.68 1.81 -13.53
C SER A 61 -19.18 0.71 -12.59
N GLU A 62 -18.28 0.10 -11.83
CA GLU A 62 -18.68 -0.72 -10.69
C GLU A 62 -19.52 0.16 -9.77
N SER A 63 -20.80 -0.16 -9.58
CA SER A 63 -21.65 0.58 -8.65
C SER A 63 -21.20 0.24 -7.23
N HIS A 64 -20.36 1.08 -6.66
CA HIS A 64 -19.95 0.95 -5.27
C HIS A 64 -21.12 1.36 -4.35
N PRO A 65 -21.34 0.67 -3.22
CA PRO A 65 -22.29 1.15 -2.22
C PRO A 65 -21.86 2.54 -1.72
N PRO A 66 -22.82 3.38 -1.28
CA PRO A 66 -22.49 4.71 -0.75
C PRO A 66 -21.51 4.62 0.41
N VAL A 67 -20.40 5.38 0.33
CA VAL A 67 -19.42 5.48 1.41
C VAL A 67 -20.02 6.28 2.56
N GLN A 68 -20.21 5.65 3.72
CA GLN A 68 -20.71 6.33 4.93
C GLN A 68 -19.64 6.39 6.02
N PRO A 69 -18.95 7.54 6.19
CA PRO A 69 -17.91 7.68 7.20
C PRO A 69 -18.40 7.60 8.63
N LEU A 70 -17.55 7.03 9.48
CA LEU A 70 -17.66 7.06 10.93
C LEU A 70 -17.70 8.51 11.43
N LYS A 71 -18.87 8.92 11.92
CA LYS A 71 -19.08 10.27 12.47
C LYS A 71 -18.29 10.48 13.76
N ALA A 72 -17.80 11.71 13.95
CA ALA A 72 -17.05 12.10 15.16
C ALA A 72 -17.83 11.82 16.47
N SER A 73 -19.14 12.05 16.48
CA SER A 73 -19.99 11.78 17.65
C SER A 73 -20.07 10.28 17.98
N VAL A 74 -20.16 9.42 16.95
CA VAL A 74 -20.15 7.96 17.13
C VAL A 74 -18.77 7.51 17.61
N HIS A 75 -17.70 7.99 16.97
CA HIS A 75 -16.32 7.69 17.40
C HIS A 75 -16.09 8.08 18.87
N ALA A 76 -16.54 9.26 19.31
CA ALA A 76 -16.42 9.70 20.70
C ALA A 76 -17.11 8.75 21.70
N ALA A 77 -18.24 8.15 21.30
CA ALA A 77 -19.01 7.22 22.11
C ALA A 77 -18.48 5.76 22.09
N LEU A 78 -17.57 5.41 21.18
CA LEU A 78 -17.05 4.04 21.09
C LEU A 78 -16.22 3.65 22.35
N PRO A 79 -16.28 2.39 22.79
CA PRO A 79 -15.38 1.86 23.82
C PRO A 79 -13.93 1.79 23.30
N PRO A 80 -12.91 1.73 24.18
CA PRO A 80 -11.50 1.79 23.80
C PRO A 80 -11.08 0.81 22.71
N THR A 81 -11.48 -0.46 22.81
CA THR A 81 -11.16 -1.49 21.80
C THR A 81 -11.70 -1.12 20.42
N MET A 82 -12.93 -0.62 20.33
CA MET A 82 -13.52 -0.24 19.04
C MET A 82 -12.94 1.06 18.50
N LYS A 83 -12.57 2.02 19.37
CA LYS A 83 -11.83 3.22 18.95
C LYS A 83 -10.51 2.88 18.28
N SER A 84 -9.80 1.87 18.79
CA SER A 84 -8.51 1.43 18.25
C SER A 84 -8.59 0.90 16.82
N LEU A 85 -9.78 0.45 16.37
CA LEU A 85 -10.04 -0.02 15.00
C LEU A 85 -10.40 1.11 14.02
N SER A 86 -10.50 2.36 14.46
CA SER A 86 -10.81 3.49 13.60
C SER A 86 -9.56 4.12 12.99
N LEU A 87 -9.76 4.94 11.95
CA LEU A 87 -8.72 5.76 11.33
C LEU A 87 -8.93 7.25 11.63
N PHE A 88 -9.67 7.56 12.70
CA PHE A 88 -9.96 8.95 13.06
C PHE A 88 -8.67 9.74 13.27
N GLY A 89 -8.54 10.88 12.59
CA GLY A 89 -7.35 11.74 12.64
C GLY A 89 -6.17 11.29 11.77
N LYS A 90 -6.25 10.15 11.07
CA LYS A 90 -5.16 9.60 10.25
C LYS A 90 -5.25 10.01 8.79
N THR A 91 -4.13 10.40 8.19
CA THR A 91 -3.99 10.60 6.73
C THR A 91 -3.53 9.30 6.08
N VAL A 92 -4.27 8.82 5.09
CA VAL A 92 -4.03 7.53 4.41
C VAL A 92 -3.64 7.75 2.95
N VAL A 93 -2.49 7.24 2.54
CA VAL A 93 -2.06 7.21 1.13
C VAL A 93 -2.33 5.83 0.54
N VAL A 94 -2.88 5.77 -0.67
CA VAL A 94 -3.20 4.53 -1.39
C VAL A 94 -2.66 4.60 -2.81
N THR A 95 -1.73 3.72 -3.18
CA THR A 95 -1.30 3.55 -4.59
C THR A 95 -2.21 2.57 -5.32
N GLY A 96 -2.38 2.75 -6.64
CA GLY A 96 -3.32 1.92 -7.41
C GLY A 96 -4.78 2.18 -7.00
N GLY A 97 -5.07 3.37 -6.47
CA GLY A 97 -6.37 3.70 -5.88
C GLY A 97 -7.43 4.15 -6.88
N ALA A 98 -7.12 4.22 -8.19
CA ALA A 98 -8.09 4.60 -9.20
C ALA A 98 -9.17 3.54 -9.45
N ARG A 99 -8.89 2.25 -9.17
CA ARG A 99 -9.84 1.15 -9.35
C ARG A 99 -9.49 -0.09 -8.51
N GLY A 100 -10.36 -1.10 -8.57
CA GLY A 100 -10.08 -2.43 -8.03
C GLY A 100 -9.82 -2.43 -6.52
N LEU A 101 -8.85 -3.23 -6.08
CA LEU A 101 -8.58 -3.46 -4.65
C LEU A 101 -8.15 -2.17 -3.94
N GLY A 102 -7.24 -1.39 -4.54
CA GLY A 102 -6.76 -0.13 -3.96
C GLY A 102 -7.91 0.86 -3.74
N ASN A 103 -8.79 1.03 -4.74
CA ASN A 103 -9.95 1.91 -4.60
C ASN A 103 -10.91 1.46 -3.49
N GLN A 104 -11.17 0.17 -3.38
CA GLN A 104 -12.05 -0.38 -2.34
C GLN A 104 -11.46 -0.21 -0.93
N MET A 105 -10.15 -0.41 -0.78
CA MET A 105 -9.47 -0.14 0.49
C MET A 105 -9.43 1.37 0.81
N ALA A 106 -9.29 2.24 -0.18
CA ALA A 106 -9.38 3.69 0.02
C ALA A 106 -10.76 4.11 0.53
N ARG A 107 -11.83 3.55 -0.04
CA ARG A 107 -13.22 3.73 0.43
C ARG A 107 -13.38 3.25 1.87
N ALA A 108 -12.91 2.05 2.19
CA ALA A 108 -12.94 1.51 3.55
C ALA A 108 -12.22 2.39 4.58
N CYS A 109 -11.08 2.98 4.19
CA CYS A 109 -10.35 3.91 5.05
C CYS A 109 -11.16 5.20 5.31
N ALA A 110 -11.87 5.72 4.29
CA ALA A 110 -12.79 6.83 4.48
C ALA A 110 -13.97 6.45 5.38
N GLU A 111 -14.57 5.26 5.21
CA GLU A 111 -15.62 4.72 6.07
C GLU A 111 -15.16 4.63 7.54
N ALA A 112 -13.91 4.22 7.76
CA ALA A 112 -13.30 4.12 9.09
C ALA A 112 -12.94 5.49 9.73
N GLY A 113 -13.25 6.60 9.07
CA GLY A 113 -13.08 7.96 9.59
C GLY A 113 -11.71 8.58 9.33
N ALA A 114 -10.99 8.14 8.29
CA ALA A 114 -9.73 8.79 7.90
C ALA A 114 -9.88 10.31 7.81
N LYS A 115 -8.89 11.06 8.33
CA LYS A 115 -8.84 12.53 8.24
C LYS A 115 -8.77 12.98 6.79
N ALA A 116 -7.99 12.27 5.98
CA ALA A 116 -7.84 12.51 4.56
C ALA A 116 -7.37 11.24 3.85
N VAL A 117 -7.74 11.09 2.58
CA VAL A 117 -7.31 9.99 1.71
C VAL A 117 -6.56 10.54 0.51
N VAL A 118 -5.40 9.99 0.18
CA VAL A 118 -4.62 10.37 -1.00
C VAL A 118 -4.53 9.18 -1.95
N ILE A 119 -4.99 9.36 -3.17
CA ILE A 119 -4.93 8.35 -4.23
C ILE A 119 -3.73 8.66 -5.13
N PHE A 120 -2.83 7.70 -5.26
CA PHE A 120 -1.76 7.71 -6.27
C PHE A 120 -2.12 6.71 -7.37
N ASP A 121 -2.13 7.16 -8.62
CA ASP A 121 -2.32 6.28 -9.77
C ASP A 121 -1.70 6.87 -11.04
N ALA A 122 -1.37 6.03 -12.01
CA ALA A 122 -0.83 6.48 -13.29
C ALA A 122 -1.95 6.90 -14.27
N ASN A 123 -3.19 6.43 -14.05
CA ASN A 123 -4.32 6.77 -14.92
C ASN A 123 -5.05 8.02 -14.42
N ALA A 124 -4.68 9.18 -14.99
CA ALA A 124 -5.28 10.48 -14.67
C ALA A 124 -6.82 10.48 -14.67
N GLN A 125 -7.44 9.97 -15.73
CA GLN A 125 -8.88 10.02 -15.89
C GLN A 125 -9.61 9.18 -14.81
N LEU A 126 -9.20 7.93 -14.62
CA LEU A 126 -9.82 7.06 -13.62
C LEU A 126 -9.53 7.53 -12.20
N GLY A 127 -8.31 8.01 -11.94
CA GLY A 127 -7.91 8.49 -10.62
C GLY A 127 -8.65 9.75 -10.18
N GLU A 128 -8.84 10.70 -11.10
CA GLU A 128 -9.64 11.90 -10.84
C GLU A 128 -11.11 11.57 -10.58
N GLN A 129 -11.69 10.66 -11.38
CA GLN A 129 -13.06 10.21 -11.17
C GLN A 129 -13.21 9.54 -9.80
N ALA A 130 -12.30 8.61 -9.47
CA ALA A 130 -12.31 7.91 -8.20
C ALA A 130 -12.19 8.85 -7.00
N ALA A 131 -11.32 9.85 -7.07
CA ALA A 131 -11.11 10.83 -6.00
C ALA A 131 -12.32 11.75 -5.82
N ALA A 132 -12.87 12.27 -6.93
CA ALA A 132 -14.07 13.11 -6.90
C ALA A 132 -15.28 12.35 -6.35
N GLU A 133 -15.48 11.10 -6.77
CA GLU A 133 -16.58 10.25 -6.29
C GLU A 133 -16.43 9.93 -4.80
N LEU A 134 -15.23 9.53 -4.35
CA LEU A 134 -14.97 9.23 -2.95
C LEU A 134 -15.25 10.46 -2.08
N HIS A 135 -14.77 11.64 -2.48
CA HIS A 135 -15.07 12.89 -1.77
C HIS A 135 -16.56 13.19 -1.75
N SER A 136 -17.24 13.10 -2.90
CA SER A 136 -18.67 13.40 -3.01
C SER A 136 -19.55 12.49 -2.15
N GLN A 137 -19.18 11.21 -2.00
CA GLN A 137 -19.97 10.25 -1.22
C GLN A 137 -19.68 10.35 0.28
N SER A 138 -18.41 10.56 0.65
CA SER A 138 -17.97 10.51 2.04
C SER A 138 -17.95 11.88 2.73
N GLY A 139 -17.70 12.96 2.00
CA GLY A 139 -17.35 14.27 2.55
C GLY A 139 -15.94 14.34 3.16
N VAL A 140 -15.17 13.25 3.14
CA VAL A 140 -13.77 13.21 3.60
C VAL A 140 -12.89 13.95 2.58
N PRO A 141 -11.90 14.76 3.00
CA PRO A 141 -10.90 15.33 2.09
C PRO A 141 -10.16 14.24 1.30
N VAL A 142 -10.12 14.38 -0.03
CA VAL A 142 -9.43 13.44 -0.93
C VAL A 142 -8.43 14.18 -1.81
N ALA A 143 -7.25 13.62 -2.02
CA ALA A 143 -6.29 14.12 -3.00
C ALA A 143 -6.02 13.05 -4.06
N TYR A 144 -5.77 13.47 -5.29
CA TYR A 144 -5.33 12.61 -6.36
C TYR A 144 -3.97 13.07 -6.90
N CYS A 145 -3.01 12.16 -6.94
CA CYS A 145 -1.67 12.36 -7.48
C CYS A 145 -1.52 11.49 -8.74
N THR A 146 -1.39 12.11 -9.91
CA THR A 146 -1.05 11.35 -11.14
C THR A 146 0.44 11.00 -11.10
N VAL A 147 0.75 9.77 -10.72
CA VAL A 147 2.12 9.31 -10.50
C VAL A 147 2.27 7.86 -10.97
N ASP A 148 3.28 7.62 -11.79
CA ASP A 148 3.76 6.29 -12.09
C ASP A 148 4.70 5.84 -10.96
N VAL A 149 4.40 4.70 -10.33
CA VAL A 149 5.19 4.16 -9.21
C VAL A 149 6.63 3.80 -9.57
N ARG A 150 6.99 3.82 -10.85
CA ARG A 150 8.38 3.62 -11.33
C ARG A 150 9.23 4.90 -11.28
N GLN A 151 8.62 6.07 -11.07
CA GLN A 151 9.29 7.37 -11.16
C GLN A 151 9.58 7.91 -9.76
N ALA A 152 10.78 7.64 -9.24
CA ALA A 152 11.20 8.01 -7.89
C ALA A 152 11.03 9.52 -7.59
N GLU A 153 11.44 10.37 -8.53
CA GLU A 153 11.38 11.83 -8.36
C GLU A 153 9.93 12.34 -8.33
N ALA A 154 9.06 11.78 -9.18
CA ALA A 154 7.64 12.15 -9.20
C ALA A 154 6.92 11.72 -7.91
N ILE A 155 7.26 10.54 -7.38
CA ILE A 155 6.78 10.08 -6.07
C ILE A 155 7.20 11.05 -4.97
N ASP A 156 8.49 11.40 -4.91
CA ASP A 156 9.02 12.26 -3.86
C ASP A 156 8.40 13.67 -3.88
N VAL A 157 8.20 14.24 -5.07
CA VAL A 157 7.49 15.53 -5.21
C VAL A 157 6.06 15.42 -4.71
N ALA A 158 5.30 14.43 -5.17
CA ALA A 158 3.89 14.27 -4.79
C ALA A 158 3.71 13.95 -3.30
N VAL A 159 4.57 13.11 -2.71
CA VAL A 159 4.56 12.84 -1.26
C VAL A 159 4.89 14.10 -0.48
N SER A 160 5.86 14.91 -0.92
CA SER A 160 6.16 16.19 -0.27
C SER A 160 4.97 17.15 -0.32
N ASP A 161 4.27 17.25 -1.44
CA ASP A 161 3.08 18.12 -1.57
C ASP A 161 1.95 17.69 -0.61
N VAL A 162 1.76 16.37 -0.44
CA VAL A 162 0.83 15.82 0.55
C VAL A 162 1.25 16.17 1.98
N VAL A 163 2.55 16.02 2.28
CA VAL A 163 3.12 16.35 3.60
C VAL A 163 2.92 17.82 3.92
N ASP A 164 3.16 18.71 2.95
CA ASP A 164 3.01 20.16 3.12
C ASP A 164 1.54 20.55 3.37
N ARG A 165 0.59 19.84 2.74
CA ARG A 165 -0.85 20.13 2.89
C ARG A 165 -1.49 19.51 4.13
N TRP A 166 -1.18 18.25 4.44
CA TRP A 166 -1.90 17.45 5.45
C TRP A 166 -1.03 16.89 6.58
N GLY A 167 0.28 17.19 6.54
CA GLY A 167 1.27 16.61 7.43
C GLY A 167 1.73 15.23 6.95
N VAL A 168 2.73 14.68 7.65
CA VAL A 168 3.28 13.36 7.34
C VAL A 168 2.17 12.29 7.38
N PRO A 169 2.00 11.47 6.33
CA PRO A 169 1.00 10.41 6.33
C PRO A 169 1.14 9.43 7.50
N ASP A 170 0.02 8.91 7.99
CA ASP A 170 -0.02 7.90 9.04
C ASP A 170 0.03 6.48 8.46
N VAL A 171 -0.55 6.32 7.27
CA VAL A 171 -0.74 5.02 6.62
C VAL A 171 -0.36 5.10 5.15
N LEU A 172 0.35 4.08 4.66
CA LEU A 172 0.52 3.80 3.25
C LEU A 172 -0.09 2.42 2.92
N VAL A 173 -1.03 2.39 1.98
CA VAL A 173 -1.54 1.16 1.34
C VAL A 173 -0.95 1.09 -0.06
N ASN A 174 0.01 0.19 -0.26
CA ASN A 174 0.69 0.02 -1.54
C ASN A 174 -0.01 -1.07 -2.36
N ALA A 175 -0.96 -0.66 -3.22
CA ALA A 175 -1.80 -1.55 -4.00
C ALA A 175 -1.56 -1.48 -5.52
N ALA A 176 -0.71 -0.57 -5.99
CA ALA A 176 -0.31 -0.52 -7.40
C ALA A 176 0.35 -1.83 -7.83
N GLY A 177 -0.07 -2.35 -8.97
CA GLY A 177 0.48 -3.59 -9.51
C GLY A 177 -0.17 -4.01 -10.81
N ILE A 178 0.53 -4.88 -11.53
CA ILE A 178 0.05 -5.56 -12.74
C ILE A 178 0.21 -7.06 -12.60
N ALA A 179 -0.57 -7.81 -13.36
CA ALA A 179 -0.48 -9.26 -13.46
C ALA A 179 -0.49 -9.64 -14.94
N ASP A 180 0.57 -10.32 -15.37
CA ASP A 180 0.61 -11.04 -16.64
C ASP A 180 0.31 -12.52 -16.32
N SER A 181 -0.56 -13.14 -17.12
CA SER A 181 -1.08 -14.50 -16.89
C SER A 181 -1.23 -15.26 -18.20
N ASN A 182 -1.22 -16.59 -18.13
CA ASN A 182 -1.28 -17.51 -19.27
C ASN A 182 -0.09 -17.34 -20.23
N ILE A 183 1.09 -17.07 -19.69
CA ILE A 183 2.34 -16.96 -20.44
C ILE A 183 3.34 -17.96 -19.86
N LYS A 184 3.71 -18.96 -20.66
CA LYS A 184 4.71 -19.96 -20.29
C LYS A 184 6.08 -19.32 -20.07
N ALA A 185 6.86 -19.86 -19.14
CA ALA A 185 8.11 -19.26 -18.72
C ALA A 185 9.13 -19.14 -19.87
N GLU A 186 9.22 -20.15 -20.74
CA GLU A 186 10.11 -20.19 -21.90
C GLU A 186 9.68 -19.25 -23.04
N MET A 187 8.45 -18.73 -22.99
CA MET A 187 7.89 -17.81 -23.98
C MET A 187 7.79 -16.37 -23.47
N TYR A 188 8.15 -16.12 -22.21
CA TYR A 188 7.95 -14.83 -21.57
C TYR A 188 8.98 -13.81 -22.05
N ASP A 189 8.52 -12.66 -22.54
CA ASP A 189 9.40 -11.58 -22.98
C ASP A 189 10.19 -10.98 -21.78
N PRO A 190 11.54 -11.01 -21.79
CA PRO A 190 12.34 -10.39 -20.74
C PRO A 190 12.03 -8.92 -20.46
N GLN A 191 11.56 -8.14 -21.46
CA GLN A 191 11.17 -6.75 -21.24
C GLN A 191 9.86 -6.63 -20.46
N MET A 192 8.87 -7.49 -20.76
CA MET A 192 7.65 -7.59 -19.96
C MET A 192 7.96 -7.98 -18.52
N PHE A 193 8.91 -8.90 -18.30
CA PHE A 193 9.28 -9.31 -16.95
C PHE A 193 9.91 -8.16 -16.16
N ARG A 194 10.85 -7.43 -16.78
CA ARG A 194 11.44 -6.22 -16.16
C ARG A 194 10.38 -5.20 -15.81
N ARG A 195 9.44 -4.90 -16.73
CA ARG A 195 8.31 -3.98 -16.47
C ARG A 195 7.46 -4.45 -15.30
N LEU A 196 7.15 -5.74 -15.23
CA LEU A 196 6.35 -6.32 -14.15
C LEU A 196 7.06 -6.19 -12.80
N ILE A 197 8.35 -6.50 -12.73
CA ILE A 197 9.15 -6.32 -11.51
C ILE A 197 9.24 -4.84 -11.13
N ASP A 198 9.46 -3.97 -12.11
CA ASP A 198 9.60 -2.54 -11.90
C ASP A 198 8.32 -1.92 -11.32
N ILE A 199 7.14 -2.36 -11.76
CA ILE A 199 5.87 -1.90 -11.19
C ILE A 199 5.61 -2.56 -9.84
N ASN A 200 5.66 -3.90 -9.76
CA ASN A 200 5.16 -4.62 -8.59
C ASN A 200 6.13 -4.55 -7.39
N LEU A 201 7.44 -4.61 -7.64
CA LEU A 201 8.46 -4.69 -6.59
C LEU A 201 9.24 -3.39 -6.45
N THR A 202 9.83 -2.88 -7.53
CA THR A 202 10.59 -1.61 -7.47
C THR A 202 9.68 -0.46 -7.08
N GLY A 203 8.49 -0.34 -7.69
CA GLY A 203 7.52 0.69 -7.32
C GLY A 203 7.02 0.54 -5.87
N THR A 204 6.88 -0.69 -5.38
CA THR A 204 6.60 -0.94 -3.97
C THR A 204 7.70 -0.39 -3.07
N PHE A 205 8.96 -0.63 -3.42
CA PHE A 205 10.13 -0.12 -2.72
C PHE A 205 10.19 1.42 -2.74
N LEU A 206 10.03 2.05 -3.91
CA LEU A 206 10.12 3.49 -4.08
C LEU A 206 9.07 4.23 -3.25
N MET A 207 7.81 3.80 -3.34
CA MET A 207 6.75 4.43 -2.54
C MET A 207 6.95 4.23 -1.03
N SER A 208 7.32 3.01 -0.61
CA SER A 208 7.50 2.70 0.81
C SER A 208 8.64 3.52 1.42
N THR A 209 9.77 3.64 0.71
CA THR A 209 10.93 4.41 1.19
C THR A 209 10.67 5.91 1.17
N SER A 210 9.94 6.43 0.19
CA SER A 210 9.54 7.84 0.16
C SER A 210 8.72 8.22 1.39
N VAL A 211 7.63 7.50 1.66
CA VAL A 211 6.78 7.75 2.84
C VAL A 211 7.54 7.51 4.15
N ALA A 212 8.30 6.42 4.25
CA ALA A 212 9.06 6.10 5.47
C ALA A 212 10.11 7.16 5.80
N ARG A 213 10.76 7.79 4.82
CA ARG A 213 11.70 8.90 5.06
C ARG A 213 11.01 10.06 5.78
N HIS A 214 9.80 10.43 5.39
CA HIS A 214 9.03 11.47 6.07
C HIS A 214 8.59 11.05 7.48
N MET A 215 8.13 9.80 7.67
CA MET A 215 7.79 9.25 8.98
C MET A 215 8.99 9.28 9.94
N ILE A 216 10.15 8.79 9.49
CA ILE A 216 11.38 8.73 10.27
C ILE A 216 11.87 10.14 10.61
N ALA A 217 11.91 11.05 9.64
CA ALA A 217 12.39 12.42 9.85
C ALA A 217 11.52 13.20 10.85
N ALA A 218 10.22 12.92 10.89
CA ALA A 218 9.28 13.53 11.82
C ALA A 218 9.13 12.77 13.15
N GLU A 219 9.89 11.68 13.34
CA GLU A 219 9.75 10.75 14.48
C GLU A 219 8.29 10.27 14.68
N LYS A 220 7.55 10.17 13.58
CA LYS A 220 6.13 9.83 13.56
C LYS A 220 5.95 8.32 13.37
N PRO A 221 5.23 7.61 14.25
CA PRO A 221 4.83 6.23 14.02
C PRO A 221 4.00 6.09 12.75
N GLY A 222 3.99 4.91 12.13
CA GLY A 222 3.23 4.69 10.89
C GLY A 222 2.89 3.24 10.63
N SER A 223 1.98 3.03 9.67
CA SER A 223 1.62 1.70 9.17
C SER A 223 1.75 1.63 7.65
N ILE A 224 2.53 0.68 7.16
CA ILE A 224 2.69 0.39 5.74
C ILE A 224 2.07 -0.97 5.46
N ILE A 225 1.16 -1.00 4.50
CA ILE A 225 0.42 -2.18 4.08
C ILE A 225 0.79 -2.46 2.63
N LEU A 226 1.36 -3.62 2.36
CA LEU A 226 1.75 -4.02 1.01
C LEU A 226 0.73 -5.02 0.47
N VAL A 227 0.12 -4.73 -0.68
CA VAL A 227 -0.78 -5.68 -1.34
C VAL A 227 0.06 -6.64 -2.17
N ALA A 228 0.37 -7.78 -1.56
CA ALA A 228 1.06 -8.89 -2.18
C ALA A 228 0.06 -9.78 -2.94
N SER A 229 0.10 -11.10 -2.74
CA SER A 229 -0.82 -12.09 -3.33
C SER A 229 -0.50 -13.46 -2.76
N MET A 230 -1.50 -14.36 -2.70
CA MET A 230 -1.23 -15.79 -2.48
C MET A 230 -0.22 -16.35 -3.50
N SER A 231 -0.16 -15.78 -4.71
CA SER A 231 0.83 -16.10 -5.75
C SER A 231 2.28 -15.92 -5.32
N GLY A 232 2.54 -15.15 -4.26
CA GLY A 232 3.88 -15.05 -3.66
C GLY A 232 4.21 -16.17 -2.68
N SER A 233 3.25 -17.06 -2.38
CA SER A 233 3.37 -18.17 -1.44
C SER A 233 3.08 -19.53 -2.09
N ILE A 234 2.36 -19.56 -3.20
CA ILE A 234 2.04 -20.77 -3.98
C ILE A 234 2.25 -20.54 -5.48
N VAL A 235 2.08 -21.60 -6.27
CA VAL A 235 2.00 -21.52 -7.73
C VAL A 235 0.55 -21.67 -8.14
N ASN A 236 0.00 -20.64 -8.79
CA ASN A 236 -1.37 -20.65 -9.32
C ASN A 236 -1.56 -21.73 -10.39
N TYR A 237 -2.78 -22.25 -10.49
CA TYR A 237 -3.18 -23.24 -11.49
C TYR A 237 -4.58 -22.90 -12.02
N PRO A 238 -4.86 -23.09 -13.34
CA PRO A 238 -4.02 -23.72 -14.35
C PRO A 238 -3.06 -22.78 -15.09
N GLN A 239 -3.14 -21.47 -14.87
CA GLN A 239 -2.37 -20.49 -15.63
C GLN A 239 -0.87 -20.51 -15.32
N GLU A 240 -0.05 -20.33 -16.36
CA GLU A 240 1.36 -19.99 -16.19
C GLU A 240 1.53 -18.48 -15.95
N GLN A 241 2.20 -18.14 -14.85
CA GLN A 241 2.42 -16.74 -14.43
C GLN A 241 3.64 -16.61 -13.49
N SER A 242 4.71 -17.35 -13.78
CA SER A 242 5.91 -17.44 -12.92
C SER A 242 6.52 -16.06 -12.57
N CYS A 243 6.56 -15.14 -13.52
CA CYS A 243 7.05 -13.77 -13.32
C CYS A 243 6.20 -12.97 -12.32
N TYR A 244 4.87 -13.11 -12.37
CA TYR A 244 3.97 -12.50 -11.39
C TYR A 244 4.19 -13.08 -10.00
N ASN A 245 4.23 -14.41 -9.90
CA ASN A 245 4.48 -15.13 -8.64
C ASN A 245 5.80 -14.67 -8.01
N ALA A 246 6.88 -14.62 -8.80
CA ALA A 246 8.18 -14.13 -8.35
C ALA A 246 8.11 -12.68 -7.83
N SER A 247 7.41 -11.79 -8.54
CA SER A 247 7.26 -10.40 -8.09
C SER A 247 6.54 -10.29 -6.73
N LYS A 248 5.49 -11.08 -6.52
CA LYS A 248 4.70 -11.05 -5.29
C LYS A 248 5.40 -11.74 -4.12
N ALA A 249 6.18 -12.79 -4.39
CA ALA A 249 7.10 -13.37 -3.39
C ALA A 249 8.16 -12.33 -2.96
N GLY A 250 8.70 -11.58 -3.92
CA GLY A 250 9.61 -10.46 -3.67
C GLY A 250 8.98 -9.39 -2.77
N VAL A 251 7.73 -9.00 -3.00
CA VAL A 251 7.00 -8.04 -2.15
C VAL A 251 6.83 -8.56 -0.73
N ILE A 252 6.47 -9.83 -0.55
CA ILE A 252 6.31 -10.46 0.79
C ILE A 252 7.62 -10.39 1.57
N GLN A 253 8.72 -10.84 0.95
CA GLN A 253 10.02 -10.86 1.62
C GLN A 253 10.56 -9.45 1.84
N PHE A 254 10.37 -8.53 0.88
CA PHE A 254 10.70 -7.12 1.04
C PHE A 254 9.99 -6.53 2.26
N GLY A 255 8.66 -6.70 2.35
CA GLY A 255 7.85 -6.23 3.48
C GLY A 255 8.34 -6.75 4.83
N LYS A 256 8.73 -8.03 4.90
CA LYS A 256 9.31 -8.63 6.10
C LYS A 256 10.66 -8.01 6.48
N SER A 257 11.52 -7.71 5.52
CA SER A 257 12.80 -7.05 5.77
C SER A 257 12.63 -5.62 6.31
N ILE A 258 11.82 -4.78 5.63
CA ILE A 258 11.63 -3.39 6.06
C ILE A 258 10.82 -3.28 7.36
N ALA A 259 9.97 -4.27 7.68
CA ALA A 259 9.36 -4.38 9.00
C ALA A 259 10.40 -4.47 10.12
N ALA A 260 11.43 -5.30 9.93
CA ALA A 260 12.51 -5.46 10.91
C ALA A 260 13.38 -4.20 11.00
N GLU A 261 13.72 -3.60 9.86
CA GLU A 261 14.54 -2.39 9.79
C GLU A 261 13.86 -1.17 10.44
N TRP A 262 12.55 -1.01 10.25
CA TRP A 262 11.81 0.18 10.66
C TRP A 262 11.02 0.03 11.97
N ALA A 263 11.02 -1.15 12.59
CA ALA A 263 10.42 -1.35 13.92
C ALA A 263 10.98 -0.37 14.97
N LYS A 264 12.29 -0.06 14.91
CA LYS A 264 12.95 0.92 15.80
C LYS A 264 12.40 2.35 15.65
N HIS A 265 11.74 2.64 14.52
CA HIS A 265 11.09 3.91 14.23
C HIS A 265 9.58 3.89 14.51
N LYS A 266 9.05 2.82 15.13
CA LYS A 266 7.61 2.62 15.36
C LYS A 266 6.80 2.61 14.05
N ILE A 267 7.43 2.18 12.96
CA ILE A 267 6.77 1.95 11.67
C ILE A 267 6.54 0.46 11.52
N ARG A 268 5.28 0.09 11.30
CA ARG A 268 4.86 -1.29 11.08
C ARG A 268 4.73 -1.55 9.60
N VAL A 269 5.13 -2.74 9.13
CA VAL A 269 4.96 -3.14 7.74
C VAL A 269 4.33 -4.53 7.69
N ASN A 270 3.19 -4.69 7.02
CA ASN A 270 2.53 -5.99 6.85
C ASN A 270 2.02 -6.16 5.42
N CYS A 271 1.86 -7.41 4.98
CA CYS A 271 1.36 -7.72 3.65
C CYS A 271 -0.06 -8.29 3.71
N ILE A 272 -0.95 -7.82 2.84
CA ILE A 272 -2.20 -8.50 2.51
C ILE A 272 -1.92 -9.34 1.26
N SER A 273 -2.19 -10.64 1.32
CA SER A 273 -2.03 -11.59 0.21
C SER A 273 -3.38 -12.19 -0.18
N PRO A 274 -4.14 -11.52 -1.07
CA PRO A 274 -5.42 -12.04 -1.54
C PRO A 274 -5.27 -13.28 -2.40
N GLY A 275 -6.31 -14.11 -2.41
CA GLY A 275 -6.51 -15.13 -3.42
C GLY A 275 -7.18 -14.60 -4.69
N TYR A 276 -8.00 -15.44 -5.32
CA TYR A 276 -8.76 -15.02 -6.50
C TYR A 276 -9.91 -14.08 -6.11
N MET A 277 -9.78 -12.81 -6.47
CA MET A 277 -10.77 -11.78 -6.19
C MET A 277 -11.62 -11.48 -7.42
N ASP A 278 -12.93 -11.29 -7.25
CA ASP A 278 -13.86 -10.86 -8.29
C ASP A 278 -13.71 -9.36 -8.58
N THR A 279 -12.70 -9.03 -9.38
CA THR A 279 -12.38 -7.68 -9.85
C THR A 279 -12.78 -7.51 -11.32
N ALA A 280 -12.92 -6.27 -11.79
CA ALA A 280 -13.06 -5.96 -13.22
C ALA A 280 -12.05 -6.69 -14.14
N LEU A 281 -10.80 -6.89 -13.68
CA LEU A 281 -9.78 -7.62 -14.45
C LEU A 281 -10.15 -9.09 -14.66
N ASN A 282 -10.85 -9.70 -13.70
CA ASN A 282 -11.27 -11.09 -13.78
C ASN A 282 -12.65 -11.23 -14.45
N ARG A 283 -13.47 -10.18 -14.54
CA ARG A 283 -14.82 -10.19 -15.16
C ARG A 283 -14.79 -10.15 -16.69
N VAL A 284 -13.96 -10.99 -17.31
CA VAL A 284 -13.89 -11.14 -18.78
C VAL A 284 -14.27 -12.56 -19.20
N ALA A 285 -14.99 -12.69 -20.31
CA ALA A 285 -15.52 -13.97 -20.79
C ALA A 285 -14.43 -15.03 -21.03
N ALA A 286 -13.22 -14.59 -21.41
CA ALA A 286 -12.06 -15.45 -21.63
C ALA A 286 -11.62 -16.22 -20.36
N LEU A 287 -11.97 -15.75 -19.16
CA LEU A 287 -11.56 -16.36 -17.91
C LEU A 287 -12.62 -17.29 -17.28
N GLU A 288 -13.81 -17.44 -17.87
CA GLU A 288 -14.90 -18.23 -17.25
C GLU A 288 -14.53 -19.70 -17.00
N ALA A 289 -13.78 -20.32 -17.91
CA ALA A 289 -13.28 -21.68 -17.70
C ALA A 289 -12.27 -21.74 -16.53
N GLN A 290 -11.37 -20.76 -16.44
CA GLN A 290 -10.37 -20.70 -15.37
C GLN A 290 -11.01 -20.43 -14.01
N LYS A 291 -12.02 -19.55 -13.95
CA LYS A 291 -12.79 -19.28 -12.72
C LYS A 291 -13.42 -20.52 -12.15
N LYS A 292 -13.93 -21.44 -12.98
CA LYS A 292 -14.47 -22.73 -12.50
C LYS A 292 -13.39 -23.55 -11.81
N VAL A 293 -12.19 -23.63 -12.39
CA VAL A 293 -11.04 -24.31 -11.78
C VAL A 293 -10.65 -23.64 -10.47
N TRP A 294 -10.44 -22.32 -10.47
CA TRP A 294 -10.10 -21.54 -9.28
C TRP A 294 -11.11 -21.72 -8.15
N THR A 295 -12.40 -21.70 -8.49
CA THR A 295 -13.51 -21.91 -7.56
C THR A 295 -13.46 -23.32 -6.98
N SER A 296 -13.29 -24.34 -7.83
CA SER A 296 -13.23 -25.75 -7.39
C SER A 296 -12.03 -26.08 -6.49
N LEU A 297 -10.95 -25.31 -6.61
CA LEU A 297 -9.74 -25.46 -5.79
C LEU A 297 -9.75 -24.57 -4.54
N THR A 298 -10.72 -23.67 -4.40
CA THR A 298 -10.88 -22.83 -3.21
C THR A 298 -11.85 -23.54 -2.25
N PRO A 299 -11.48 -23.85 -0.99
CA PRO A 299 -12.39 -24.48 -0.03
C PRO A 299 -13.71 -23.74 0.21
N GLN A 300 -13.71 -22.40 0.19
CA GLN A 300 -14.95 -21.62 0.26
C GLN A 300 -15.80 -21.65 -1.03
N ASN A 301 -15.35 -22.34 -2.08
CA ASN A 301 -16.04 -22.60 -3.34
C ASN A 301 -16.60 -21.33 -4.01
N ARG A 302 -15.80 -20.25 -4.01
CA ARG A 302 -16.12 -18.96 -4.65
C ARG A 302 -14.87 -18.13 -4.85
N LEU A 303 -14.97 -17.10 -5.69
CA LEU A 303 -14.03 -15.98 -5.68
C LEU A 303 -14.34 -15.05 -4.48
N GLY A 304 -13.31 -14.39 -3.97
CA GLY A 304 -13.46 -13.35 -2.95
C GLY A 304 -14.04 -12.08 -3.53
N GLY A 305 -14.98 -11.44 -2.84
CA GLY A 305 -15.41 -10.09 -3.15
C GLY A 305 -14.34 -9.08 -2.75
N VAL A 306 -14.12 -8.05 -3.56
CA VAL A 306 -13.11 -7.01 -3.30
C VAL A 306 -13.28 -6.34 -1.93
N HIS A 307 -14.52 -6.19 -1.46
CA HIS A 307 -14.86 -5.60 -0.16
C HIS A 307 -14.42 -6.45 1.03
N GLU A 308 -14.13 -7.75 0.85
CA GLU A 308 -13.71 -8.63 1.94
C GLU A 308 -12.28 -8.33 2.42
N LEU A 309 -11.52 -7.53 1.66
CA LEU A 309 -10.21 -7.03 2.10
C LEU A 309 -10.31 -5.80 3.02
N ASN A 310 -11.46 -5.11 3.02
CA ASN A 310 -11.62 -3.79 3.63
C ASN A 310 -11.36 -3.83 5.15
N GLY A 311 -11.97 -4.79 5.85
CA GLY A 311 -11.81 -4.94 7.29
C GLY A 311 -10.35 -5.18 7.69
N LEU A 312 -9.63 -5.99 6.90
CA LEU A 312 -8.22 -6.26 7.17
C LEU A 312 -7.33 -5.04 6.89
N CYS A 313 -7.59 -4.31 5.80
CA CYS A 313 -6.89 -3.06 5.52
C CYS A 313 -7.05 -2.06 6.66
N VAL A 314 -8.28 -1.83 7.13
CA VAL A 314 -8.57 -0.94 8.25
C VAL A 314 -7.88 -1.43 9.53
N TYR A 315 -7.97 -2.72 9.86
CA TYR A 315 -7.28 -3.29 11.02
C TYR A 315 -5.78 -2.99 10.99
N LEU A 316 -5.10 -3.28 9.87
CA LEU A 316 -3.66 -3.06 9.73
C LEU A 316 -3.28 -1.57 9.75
N ALA A 317 -4.16 -0.69 9.26
CA ALA A 317 -3.97 0.77 9.24
C ALA A 317 -4.20 1.41 10.62
N SER A 318 -5.01 0.77 11.46
CA SER A 318 -5.43 1.26 12.77
C SER A 318 -4.41 0.95 13.89
N ASP A 319 -4.74 1.38 15.11
CA ASP A 319 -3.94 1.08 16.30
C ASP A 319 -4.26 -0.31 16.88
N ALA A 320 -5.35 -0.95 16.41
CA ALA A 320 -5.70 -2.31 16.81
C ALA A 320 -4.63 -3.35 16.45
N SER A 321 -3.79 -3.06 15.45
CA SER A 321 -2.67 -3.91 15.05
C SER A 321 -1.31 -3.35 15.51
N ALA A 322 -1.26 -2.56 16.60
CA ALA A 322 -0.04 -1.85 17.03
C ALA A 322 1.15 -2.76 17.36
N PHE A 323 0.92 -4.03 17.71
CA PHE A 323 2.00 -5.00 17.96
C PHE A 323 2.33 -5.87 16.74
N MET A 324 1.69 -5.63 15.60
CA MET A 324 1.80 -6.46 14.41
C MET A 324 2.69 -5.82 13.34
N THR A 325 3.80 -6.47 13.01
CA THR A 325 4.72 -6.08 11.93
C THR A 325 5.42 -7.33 11.36
N GLY A 326 5.78 -7.29 10.08
CA GLY A 326 6.47 -8.37 9.36
C GLY A 326 5.59 -9.56 8.96
N SER A 327 4.27 -9.44 9.09
CA SER A 327 3.34 -10.53 8.80
C SER A 327 2.87 -10.52 7.33
N ASN A 328 2.69 -11.72 6.76
CA ASN A 328 1.99 -11.93 5.49
C ASN A 328 0.65 -12.60 5.76
N LEU A 329 -0.46 -11.93 5.42
CA LEU A 329 -1.80 -12.38 5.77
C LEU A 329 -2.50 -12.87 4.50
N LEU A 330 -2.70 -14.19 4.44
CA LEU A 330 -3.45 -14.83 3.36
C LEU A 330 -4.95 -14.62 3.56
N ILE A 331 -5.62 -14.17 2.51
CA ILE A 331 -7.08 -14.00 2.45
C ILE A 331 -7.57 -14.53 1.11
N ASP A 332 -7.63 -15.86 1.01
CA ASP A 332 -7.71 -16.60 -0.24
C ASP A 332 -8.82 -17.66 -0.26
N GLY A 333 -9.78 -17.56 0.67
CA GLY A 333 -10.86 -18.55 0.79
C GLY A 333 -10.37 -19.96 1.19
N GLY A 334 -9.15 -20.07 1.73
CA GLY A 334 -8.51 -21.33 2.11
C GLY A 334 -7.73 -21.98 0.99
N TYR A 335 -7.52 -21.32 -0.16
CA TYR A 335 -6.86 -21.91 -1.32
C TYR A 335 -5.47 -22.49 -0.97
N SER A 336 -4.70 -21.80 -0.14
CA SER A 336 -3.37 -22.23 0.30
C SER A 336 -3.36 -23.27 1.44
N CYS A 337 -4.52 -23.76 1.89
CA CYS A 337 -4.58 -24.78 2.94
C CYS A 337 -4.25 -26.20 2.47
N TRP A 338 -4.24 -26.46 1.15
CA TRP A 338 -3.88 -27.75 0.55
C TRP A 338 -2.60 -27.65 -0.29
#